data_AF-A0AAU5MIJ6-F1
#
_entry.id   AF-A0AAU5MIJ6-F1
#
_cell.length_a   1.000
_cell.length_b   1.000
_cell.length_c   1.000
_cell.angle_alpha   90.00
_cell.angle_beta   90.00
_cell.angle_gamma   90.00
#
_symmetry.space_group_name_H-M   'P 1'
#
loop_
_entity.id
_entity.type
_entity.pdbx_description
1 polymer ?
#
loop_
_entity_poly.entity_id
_entity_poly.type
_entity_poly.pdbx_seq_one_letter_code
_entity_poly.pdbx_strand_id
1 'polypeptide(L)'
;MHTGEHQDAREDAGNTEGDQTGVEDLRQVLRELERGGVISGIPEVVHAERLFGEPDCFVRVATADIATFQRLRDERLARLPGVQRMTSTIVMKKVVDNRPLPT
;
A
#
# COMPACT_ATOMS: atom_id res chain seq x y z
N MET A 1 11.10 33.97 -58.21
CA MET A 1 9.65 33.83 -58.05
C MET A 1 9.24 32.40 -58.34
N HIS A 2 9.16 31.55 -57.30
CA HIS A 2 8.11 30.54 -57.13
C HIS A 2 8.28 29.87 -55.76
N THR A 3 7.19 29.95 -55.02
CA THR A 3 6.88 29.47 -53.67
C THR A 3 6.93 27.95 -53.54
N GLY A 4 7.13 27.44 -52.32
CA GLY A 4 6.81 26.06 -51.96
C GLY A 4 7.39 25.62 -50.62
N GLU A 5 6.68 25.93 -49.54
CA GLU A 5 6.93 25.40 -48.20
C GLU A 5 6.58 23.89 -48.15
N HIS A 6 7.39 23.07 -47.49
CA HIS A 6 6.97 21.78 -46.94
C HIS A 6 7.81 21.45 -45.69
N GLN A 7 7.34 22.01 -44.59
CA GLN A 7 7.07 21.37 -43.30
C GLN A 7 7.99 20.25 -42.79
N ASP A 8 8.69 20.63 -41.73
CA ASP A 8 9.19 19.85 -40.58
C ASP A 8 8.28 18.66 -40.20
N ALA A 9 8.82 17.45 -40.22
CA ALA A 9 8.23 16.27 -39.63
C ALA A 9 9.29 15.54 -38.79
N ARG A 10 9.35 15.98 -37.53
CA ARG A 10 9.58 15.19 -36.31
C ARG A 10 9.49 13.68 -36.53
N GLU A 11 10.55 12.96 -36.17
CA GLU A 11 10.45 11.54 -35.83
C GLU A 11 10.92 11.38 -34.38
N ASP A 12 9.95 10.93 -33.59
CA ASP A 12 9.92 10.87 -32.15
C ASP A 12 11.15 10.21 -31.52
N ALA A 13 11.72 10.93 -30.56
CA ALA A 13 12.44 10.30 -29.48
C ALA A 13 11.43 9.41 -28.73
N GLY A 14 11.52 8.10 -28.97
CA GLY A 14 10.90 7.08 -28.13
C GLY A 14 11.46 7.16 -26.72
N ASN A 15 10.93 8.08 -25.93
CA ASN A 15 11.24 8.21 -24.51
C ASN A 15 10.15 7.49 -23.71
N THR A 16 10.42 6.22 -23.46
CA THR A 16 9.97 5.38 -22.35
C THR A 16 8.94 6.02 -21.40
N GLU A 17 7.66 6.01 -21.79
CA GLU A 17 6.53 6.10 -20.86
C GLU A 17 6.36 4.74 -20.15
N GLY A 18 7.31 4.44 -19.26
CA GLY A 18 7.17 3.33 -18.33
C GLY A 18 6.11 3.70 -17.29
N ASP A 19 4.90 3.19 -17.48
CA ASP A 19 3.98 2.71 -16.43
C ASP A 19 3.73 3.65 -15.21
N GLN A 20 3.67 4.97 -15.44
CA GLN A 20 3.45 5.94 -14.35
C GLN A 20 2.06 5.82 -13.71
N THR A 21 1.10 5.16 -14.38
CA THR A 21 -0.27 4.99 -13.90
C THR A 21 -0.35 4.06 -12.68
N GLY A 22 0.42 2.96 -12.64
CA GLY A 22 0.35 1.99 -11.54
C GLY A 22 0.96 2.48 -10.22
N VAL A 23 2.04 3.26 -10.29
CA VAL A 23 2.72 3.80 -9.10
C VAL A 23 1.96 4.97 -8.45
N GLU A 24 1.24 5.77 -9.24
CA GLU A 24 0.46 6.90 -8.72
C GLU A 24 -0.83 6.42 -8.03
N ASP A 25 -1.48 5.38 -8.58
CA ASP A 25 -2.68 4.74 -8.03
C ASP A 25 -2.39 4.06 -6.68
N LEU A 26 -1.28 3.32 -6.58
CA LEU A 26 -0.84 2.70 -5.33
C LEU A 26 -0.52 3.73 -4.24
N ARG A 27 0.11 4.86 -4.59
CA ARG A 27 0.37 5.96 -3.66
C ARG A 27 -0.92 6.60 -3.17
N GLN A 28 -1.94 6.67 -4.01
CA GLN A 28 -3.25 7.22 -3.65
C GLN A 28 -3.98 6.29 -2.66
N VAL A 29 -4.01 4.99 -2.95
CA VAL A 29 -4.53 3.94 -2.07
C VAL A 29 -3.91 4.00 -0.67
N LEU A 30 -2.57 4.02 -0.60
CA LEU A 30 -1.84 4.05 0.67
C LEU A 30 -2.16 5.34 1.44
N ARG A 31 -2.26 6.48 0.73
CA ARG A 31 -2.69 7.73 1.35
C ARG A 31 -4.12 7.67 1.88
N GLU A 32 -5.04 6.96 1.24
CA GLU A 32 -6.41 6.79 1.78
C GLU A 32 -6.42 5.90 3.03
N LEU A 33 -5.60 4.84 3.04
CA LEU A 33 -5.37 4.01 4.24
C LEU A 33 -4.80 4.83 5.41
N GLU A 34 -3.90 5.78 5.11
CA GLU A 34 -3.20 6.63 6.10
C GLU A 34 -4.01 7.86 6.53
N ARG A 35 -4.62 8.61 5.58
CA ARG A 35 -5.34 9.87 5.82
C ARG A 35 -6.74 9.65 6.37
N GLY A 36 -7.36 8.51 6.03
CA GLY A 36 -8.80 8.33 6.13
C GLY A 36 -9.27 7.57 7.36
N GLY A 37 -8.50 7.47 8.44
CA GLY A 37 -8.97 6.86 9.69
C GLY A 37 -9.46 5.41 9.58
N VAL A 38 -9.31 4.75 8.43
CA VAL A 38 -9.93 3.45 8.19
C VAL A 38 -9.19 2.37 8.96
N ILE A 39 -7.87 2.45 8.99
CA ILE A 39 -7.03 1.58 9.82
C ILE A 39 -7.16 1.95 11.30
N SER A 40 -7.11 3.25 11.65
CA SER A 40 -7.20 3.68 13.06
C SER A 40 -8.61 3.53 13.65
N GLY A 41 -9.64 3.40 12.82
CA GLY A 41 -11.02 3.11 13.22
C GLY A 41 -11.28 1.63 13.47
N ILE A 42 -10.32 0.75 13.19
CA ILE A 42 -10.41 -0.68 13.50
C ILE A 42 -9.74 -0.90 14.88
N PRO A 43 -10.49 -1.15 15.95
CA PRO A 43 -9.95 -1.24 17.30
C PRO A 43 -8.99 -2.43 17.50
N GLU A 44 -9.13 -3.48 16.69
CA GLU A 44 -8.23 -4.61 16.69
C GLU A 44 -6.84 -4.26 16.15
N VAL A 45 -6.68 -3.16 15.40
CA VAL A 45 -5.37 -2.70 14.93
C VAL A 45 -4.60 -2.05 16.07
N VAL A 46 -3.53 -2.69 16.51
CA VAL A 46 -2.68 -2.21 17.62
C VAL A 46 -1.38 -1.57 17.14
N HIS A 47 -1.04 -1.73 15.85
CA HIS A 47 0.14 -1.13 15.24
C HIS A 47 -0.01 -1.15 13.72
N ALA A 48 0.40 -0.09 13.05
CA ALA A 48 0.44 -0.01 11.59
C ALA A 48 1.63 0.84 11.15
N GLU A 49 2.37 0.35 10.15
CA GLU A 49 3.53 1.00 9.57
C GLU A 49 3.45 0.93 8.05
N ARG A 50 3.85 2.02 7.40
CA ARG A 50 4.13 2.03 5.98
C ARG A 50 5.54 1.52 5.75
N LEU A 51 5.71 0.64 4.78
CA LEU A 51 6.98 0.07 4.39
C LEU A 51 7.40 0.61 3.02
N PHE A 52 8.69 0.48 2.71
CA PHE A 52 9.19 0.62 1.35
C PHE A 52 9.26 -0.75 0.69
N GLY A 53 8.74 -0.88 -0.53
CA GLY A 53 8.72 -2.14 -1.28
C GLY A 53 7.43 -2.93 -1.10
N GLU A 54 7.45 -4.23 -1.41
CA GLU A 54 6.33 -5.14 -1.18
C GLU A 54 6.64 -6.10 0.00
N PRO A 55 5.72 -6.24 0.98
CA PRO A 55 4.52 -5.44 1.16
C PRO A 55 4.87 -3.98 1.52
N ASP A 56 4.01 -3.06 1.10
CA ASP A 56 4.11 -1.61 1.32
C ASP A 56 3.47 -1.15 2.64
N CYS A 57 2.80 -2.07 3.34
CA CYS A 57 2.22 -1.84 4.65
C CYS A 57 2.37 -3.07 5.56
N PHE A 58 2.60 -2.82 6.84
CA PHE A 58 2.57 -3.83 7.89
C PHE A 58 1.58 -3.42 8.97
N VAL A 59 0.68 -4.33 9.33
CA VAL A 59 -0.34 -4.10 10.36
C VAL A 59 -0.32 -5.25 11.36
N ARG A 60 -0.28 -4.92 12.66
CA ARG A 60 -0.49 -5.89 13.73
C ARG A 60 -1.89 -5.72 14.28
N VAL A 61 -2.60 -6.84 14.37
CA VAL A 61 -3.92 -6.90 14.98
C VAL A 61 -3.91 -7.79 16.22
N ALA A 62 -4.75 -7.45 17.20
CA ALA A 62 -5.01 -8.26 18.38
C ALA A 62 -6.49 -8.69 18.35
N THR A 63 -6.72 -10.00 18.36
CA THR A 63 -8.06 -10.60 18.37
C THR A 63 -8.11 -11.69 19.42
N ALA A 64 -9.32 -12.03 19.87
CA ALA A 64 -9.52 -13.04 20.91
C ALA A 64 -9.09 -14.45 20.46
N ASP A 65 -9.28 -14.76 19.18
CA ASP A 65 -8.99 -16.07 18.59
C ASP A 65 -8.88 -15.99 17.06
N ILE A 66 -8.52 -17.12 16.44
CA ILE A 66 -8.32 -17.24 14.98
C ILE A 66 -9.62 -16.99 14.21
N ALA A 67 -10.80 -17.38 14.73
CA ALA A 67 -12.07 -17.18 14.05
C ALA A 67 -12.44 -15.69 14.00
N THR A 68 -12.17 -14.96 15.08
CA THR A 68 -12.33 -13.51 15.18
C THR A 68 -11.39 -12.81 14.20
N PHE A 69 -10.13 -13.26 14.10
CA PHE A 69 -9.20 -12.77 13.08
C PHE A 69 -9.69 -13.00 11.66
N GLN A 70 -10.21 -14.19 11.34
CA GLN A 70 -10.73 -14.50 10.01
C GLN A 70 -11.88 -13.57 9.62
N ARG A 71 -12.83 -13.33 10.54
CA ARG A 71 -13.93 -12.38 10.31
C ARG A 71 -13.41 -10.96 10.09
N LEU A 72 -12.52 -10.48 10.95
CA LEU A 72 -11.90 -9.17 10.80
C LEU A 72 -11.21 -9.03 9.43
N ARG A 73 -10.47 -10.07 9.04
CA ARG A 73 -9.75 -10.13 7.76
C ARG A 73 -10.72 -10.03 6.59
N ASP A 74 -11.78 -10.83 6.57
CA ASP A 74 -12.66 -10.95 5.41
C ASP A 74 -13.71 -9.81 5.33
N GLU A 75 -14.15 -9.29 6.48
CA GLU A 75 -15.19 -8.26 6.57
C GLU A 75 -14.65 -6.83 6.60
N ARG A 76 -13.41 -6.61 7.09
CA ARG A 76 -12.80 -5.29 7.19
C ARG A 76 -11.55 -5.18 6.34
N LEU A 77 -10.49 -5.94 6.67
CA LEU A 77 -9.15 -5.71 6.11
C LEU A 77 -9.07 -5.97 4.60
N ALA A 78 -9.66 -7.07 4.11
CA ALA A 78 -9.68 -7.42 2.69
C ALA A 78 -10.55 -6.47 1.84
N ARG A 79 -11.41 -5.67 2.50
CA ARG A 79 -12.30 -4.70 1.83
C ARG A 79 -11.75 -3.27 1.89
N LEU A 80 -10.61 -3.08 2.52
CA LEU A 80 -9.98 -1.79 2.56
C LEU A 80 -9.56 -1.38 1.14
N PRO A 81 -9.80 -0.11 0.76
CA PRO A 81 -9.45 0.37 -0.57
C PRO A 81 -7.95 0.14 -0.83
N GLY A 82 -7.69 -0.52 -1.97
CA GLY A 82 -6.37 -0.84 -2.51
C GLY A 82 -5.52 -1.84 -1.72
N VAL A 83 -6.14 -2.62 -0.85
CA VAL A 83 -5.57 -3.93 -0.46
C VAL A 83 -5.66 -4.87 -1.67
N GLN A 84 -4.55 -5.05 -2.37
CA GLN A 84 -4.45 -5.97 -3.51
C GLN A 84 -3.99 -7.37 -3.08
N ARG A 85 -3.06 -7.44 -2.14
CA ARG A 85 -2.48 -8.69 -1.65
C ARG A 85 -2.25 -8.59 -0.15
N MET A 86 -2.69 -9.61 0.58
CA MET A 86 -2.54 -9.68 2.03
C MET A 86 -1.95 -11.04 2.42
N THR A 87 -0.84 -10.99 3.16
CA THR A 87 -0.23 -12.17 3.78
C THR A 87 -0.38 -12.02 5.29
N SER A 88 -0.84 -13.06 5.97
CA SER A 88 -1.07 -13.05 7.41
C SER A 88 -0.18 -14.05 8.12
N THR A 89 0.46 -13.62 9.20
CA THR A 89 1.30 -14.46 10.05
C THR A 89 0.80 -14.38 11.49
N ILE A 90 0.70 -15.54 12.16
CA ILE A 90 0.27 -15.61 13.57
C ILE A 90 1.50 -15.65 14.46
N VAL A 91 1.59 -14.73 15.42
CA VAL A 91 2.65 -14.73 16.43
C VAL A 91 2.42 -15.87 17.41
N MET A 92 3.32 -16.85 17.42
CA MET A 92 3.24 -17.98 18.37
C MET A 92 3.74 -17.59 19.77
N LYS A 93 4.89 -16.93 19.83
CA LYS A 93 5.53 -16.51 21.08
C LYS A 93 6.28 -15.21 20.86
N LYS A 94 6.04 -14.22 21.72
CA LYS A 94 6.90 -13.03 21.79
C LYS A 94 8.19 -13.41 22.52
N VAL A 95 9.32 -13.34 21.82
CA VAL A 95 10.64 -13.65 22.41
C VAL A 95 11.23 -12.41 23.10
N VAL A 96 10.99 -11.23 22.54
CA VAL A 96 11.31 -9.92 23.12
C VAL A 96 10.09 -9.02 22.88
N ASP A 97 9.67 -8.26 23.88
CA ASP A 97 8.53 -7.35 23.79
C ASP A 97 8.89 -6.02 24.47
N ASN A 98 8.55 -4.89 23.83
CA ASN A 98 8.70 -3.52 24.39
C ASN A 98 10.10 -3.19 24.96
N ARG A 99 11.19 -3.61 24.31
CA ARG A 99 12.54 -3.19 24.69
C ARG A 99 12.75 -1.70 24.35
N PRO A 100 13.23 -0.85 25.28
CA PRO A 100 13.53 0.55 24.98
C PRO A 100 14.72 0.68 24.02
N LEU A 101 14.83 1.85 23.38
CA LEU A 101 15.95 2.14 22.48
C LEU A 101 17.28 2.13 23.24
N PRO A 102 18.35 1.55 22.66
CA PRO A 102 19.68 1.61 23.25
C PRO A 102 20.18 3.07 23.28
N THR A 103 20.83 3.43 24.39
CA THR A 103 21.40 4.76 24.64
C THR A 103 22.86 4.82 24.22
#